data_AF-A0A1Y1X5W1-F1
#
_entry.id   AF-A0A1Y1X5W1-F1
#
_cell.length_a   1.000
_cell.length_b   1.000
_cell.length_c   1.000
_cell.angle_alpha   90.00
_cell.angle_beta   90.00
_cell.angle_gamma   90.00
#
_symmetry.space_group_name_H-M   'P 1'
#
loop_
_entity.id
_entity.type
_entity.pdbx_description
1 polymer ?
#
loop_
_entity_poly.entity_id
_entity_poly.type
_entity_poly.pdbx_seq_one_letter_code
_entity_poly.pdbx_strand_id
1 'polypeptide(L)'
;MCKMQNELYFLIITLLTVIKNVYCERGLSKTNYTMSFFESLEIKDCKSDKDCPEYSNGCYFLNVSNEKIGICNVYMFCHKKGNCLKLSLGEFEKEYEYRWPYYKTESYDILELFMNSCNSKYLSSEVNDENIKPLFIDNDNTVEEYLYTDTNNKDDYGIYESCYNQIIRGETCENNSNCFSNICNENKICEVDTNNQAYVCTLAFNENGNHSIRCLLMNQEICEKNNECLSNICDSNYRICVSKDSKKTFFEKASTFFNNNIKILTITFFGIFFITCIIFRIYHLVSNSKEIVLAPMEY
;
A
#
# COMPACT_ATOMS: atom_id res chain seq x y z
N MET A 1 7.26 -47.66 1.93
CA MET A 1 6.38 -46.65 1.31
C MET A 1 5.63 -45.75 2.32
N CYS A 2 5.41 -46.15 3.59
CA CYS A 2 4.62 -45.34 4.55
C CYS A 2 5.35 -44.19 5.29
N LYS A 3 6.67 -43.98 5.13
CA LYS A 3 7.40 -42.92 5.87
C LYS A 3 7.25 -41.51 5.26
N MET A 4 6.95 -41.44 3.95
CA MET A 4 6.76 -40.17 3.22
C MET A 4 5.46 -39.43 3.58
N GLN A 5 4.45 -40.14 4.10
CA GLN A 5 3.12 -39.55 4.28
C GLN A 5 3.06 -38.59 5.48
N ASN A 6 3.85 -38.84 6.52
CA ASN A 6 3.91 -37.98 7.72
C ASN A 6 4.71 -36.69 7.50
N GLU A 7 5.74 -36.70 6.66
CA GLU A 7 6.53 -35.51 6.35
C GLU A 7 5.75 -34.52 5.46
N LEU A 8 4.95 -35.03 4.53
CA LEU A 8 4.09 -34.20 3.69
C LEU A 8 3.00 -33.49 4.49
N TYR A 9 2.39 -34.16 5.47
CA TYR A 9 1.35 -33.59 6.31
C TYR A 9 1.88 -32.44 7.19
N PHE A 10 3.10 -32.60 7.74
CA PHE A 10 3.76 -31.56 8.53
C PHE A 10 4.07 -30.32 7.68
N LEU A 11 4.53 -30.50 6.43
CA LEU A 11 4.75 -29.40 5.49
C LEU A 11 3.45 -28.66 5.16
N ILE A 12 2.34 -29.37 4.93
CA ILE A 12 1.03 -28.75 4.63
C ILE A 12 0.52 -27.94 5.83
N ILE A 13 0.59 -28.47 7.05
CA ILE A 13 0.15 -27.72 8.25
C ILE A 13 1.01 -26.48 8.47
N THR A 14 2.33 -26.61 8.31
CA THR A 14 3.24 -25.47 8.46
C THR A 14 2.94 -24.40 7.40
N LEU A 15 2.71 -24.81 6.14
CA LEU A 15 2.31 -23.93 5.06
C LEU A 15 0.97 -23.26 5.32
N LEU A 16 -0.05 -23.98 5.80
CA LEU A 16 -1.37 -23.42 6.14
C LEU A 16 -1.29 -22.44 7.31
N THR A 17 -0.41 -22.70 8.29
CA THR A 17 -0.19 -21.80 9.44
C THR A 17 0.56 -20.54 9.01
N VAL A 18 1.54 -20.69 8.11
CA VAL A 18 2.23 -19.55 7.48
C VAL A 18 1.24 -18.75 6.62
N ILE A 19 0.40 -19.39 5.81
CA ILE A 19 -0.67 -18.73 5.04
C ILE A 19 -1.60 -18.00 6.02
N LYS A 20 -2.11 -18.64 7.07
CA LYS A 20 -3.03 -17.98 8.00
C LYS A 20 -2.41 -16.77 8.73
N ASN A 21 -1.11 -16.84 9.07
CA ASN A 21 -0.42 -15.74 9.75
C ASN A 21 0.14 -14.66 8.80
N VAL A 22 0.45 -15.01 7.54
CA VAL A 22 0.89 -14.06 6.50
C VAL A 22 -0.30 -13.30 5.93
N TYR A 23 -1.48 -13.91 5.91
CA TYR A 23 -2.73 -13.27 5.51
C TYR A 23 -3.42 -12.57 6.69
N CYS A 24 -2.66 -12.14 7.71
CA CYS A 24 -3.17 -11.21 8.71
C CYS A 24 -3.84 -10.03 8.01
N GLU A 25 -5.08 -9.79 8.42
CA GLU A 25 -6.10 -9.09 7.65
C GLU A 25 -5.75 -7.62 7.47
N ARG A 26 -5.54 -7.24 6.20
CA ARG A 26 -5.34 -5.87 5.75
C ARG A 26 -6.71 -5.26 5.47
N GLY A 27 -7.09 -4.20 6.17
CA GLY A 27 -8.40 -3.60 5.93
C GLY A 27 -8.61 -2.23 6.58
N LEU A 28 -9.62 -1.53 6.10
CA LEU A 28 -10.18 -0.32 6.71
C LEU A 28 -11.39 -0.70 7.55
N SER A 29 -11.39 -0.38 8.83
CA SER A 29 -12.58 -0.53 9.67
C SER A 29 -13.29 0.81 9.85
N LYS A 30 -14.64 0.76 9.81
CA LYS A 30 -15.46 1.92 10.17
C LYS A 30 -15.26 2.22 11.64
N THR A 31 -15.27 3.50 11.99
CA THR A 31 -15.28 3.92 13.38
C THR A 31 -16.46 4.84 13.67
N ASN A 32 -16.65 5.14 14.95
CA ASN A 32 -17.59 6.17 15.41
C ASN A 32 -16.86 7.48 15.80
N TYR A 33 -15.57 7.60 15.45
CA TYR A 33 -14.75 8.76 15.78
C TYR A 33 -14.77 9.77 14.62
N THR A 34 -14.78 11.06 14.94
CA THR A 34 -14.78 12.15 13.96
C THR A 34 -13.41 12.84 13.93
N MET A 35 -13.17 13.69 12.93
CA MET A 35 -11.95 14.50 12.89
C MET A 35 -11.81 15.39 14.13
N SER A 36 -12.90 16.01 14.58
CA SER A 36 -12.91 16.87 15.78
C SER A 36 -12.54 16.11 17.06
N PHE A 37 -12.87 14.82 17.14
CA PHE A 37 -12.41 13.98 18.25
C PHE A 37 -10.89 13.93 18.29
N PHE A 38 -10.23 13.65 17.15
CA PHE A 38 -8.77 13.55 17.06
C PHE A 38 -8.05 14.88 17.26
N GLU A 39 -8.63 16.00 16.84
CA GLU A 39 -8.06 17.34 17.08
C GLU A 39 -8.01 17.70 18.57
N SER A 40 -8.96 17.20 19.36
CA SER A 40 -9.04 17.42 20.81
C SER A 40 -8.37 16.32 21.65
N LEU A 41 -7.89 15.26 21.00
CA LEU A 41 -7.48 14.05 21.68
C LEU A 41 -6.13 14.22 22.37
N GLU A 42 -6.10 13.99 23.67
CA GLU A 42 -4.87 13.89 24.42
C GLU A 42 -4.15 12.56 24.13
N ILE A 43 -2.83 12.65 23.98
CA ILE A 43 -1.99 11.50 23.72
C ILE A 43 -1.88 10.66 24.98
N LYS A 44 -2.03 9.34 24.81
CA LYS A 44 -1.90 8.37 25.89
C LYS A 44 -0.57 7.65 25.80
N ASP A 45 0.15 7.66 26.91
CA ASP A 45 1.31 6.81 27.10
C ASP A 45 0.86 5.34 27.27
N CYS A 46 1.72 4.41 26.85
CA CYS A 46 1.47 2.98 26.94
C CYS A 46 2.73 2.19 27.27
N LYS A 47 2.55 1.02 27.89
CA LYS A 47 3.60 0.03 28.14
C LYS A 47 3.47 -1.19 27.23
N SER A 48 2.28 -1.39 26.67
CA SER A 48 1.92 -2.46 25.75
C SER A 48 0.74 -2.03 24.87
N ASP A 49 0.49 -2.77 23.78
CA ASP A 49 -0.65 -2.50 22.88
C ASP A 49 -2.01 -2.56 23.59
N LYS A 50 -2.10 -3.29 24.71
CA LYS A 50 -3.34 -3.43 25.50
C LYS A 50 -3.69 -2.18 26.29
N ASP A 51 -2.71 -1.32 26.55
CA ASP A 51 -2.95 -0.04 27.24
C ASP A 51 -3.58 0.98 26.29
N CYS A 52 -3.51 0.71 24.98
CA CYS A 52 -4.02 1.61 23.98
C CYS A 52 -5.52 1.41 23.73
N PRO A 53 -6.26 2.51 23.57
CA PRO A 53 -7.69 2.46 23.30
C PRO A 53 -7.97 1.87 21.93
N GLU A 54 -9.21 1.48 21.69
CA GLU A 54 -9.62 0.79 20.46
C GLU A 54 -9.36 1.61 19.17
N TYR A 55 -9.41 2.94 19.23
CA TYR A 55 -9.05 3.79 18.09
C TYR A 55 -7.55 3.73 17.77
N SER A 56 -6.70 3.26 18.68
CA SER A 56 -5.26 3.25 18.48
C SER A 56 -4.82 2.10 17.57
N ASN A 57 -3.72 2.32 16.90
CA ASN A 57 -2.94 1.33 16.17
C ASN A 57 -1.81 0.80 17.05
N GLY A 58 -2.14 0.41 18.28
CA GLY A 58 -1.17 -0.17 19.22
C GLY A 58 -0.21 0.86 19.82
N CYS A 59 0.82 0.35 20.48
CA CYS A 59 1.78 1.11 21.26
C CYS A 59 3.08 1.30 20.46
N TYR A 60 3.40 2.54 20.13
CA TYR A 60 4.64 2.91 19.47
C TYR A 60 5.72 3.24 20.51
N PHE A 61 6.78 2.44 20.55
CA PHE A 61 7.89 2.64 21.49
C PHE A 61 8.96 3.56 20.92
N LEU A 62 9.21 4.65 21.61
CA LEU A 62 10.30 5.57 21.31
C LEU A 62 11.61 5.01 21.86
N ASN A 63 12.63 4.98 21.02
CA ASN A 63 13.98 4.58 21.44
C ASN A 63 14.75 5.80 21.94
N VAL A 64 14.26 6.43 23.02
CA VAL A 64 14.89 7.60 23.64
C VAL A 64 15.43 7.18 25.01
N SER A 65 16.75 7.11 25.12
CA SER A 65 17.46 7.12 26.41
C SER A 65 17.09 6.01 27.41
N ASN A 66 17.44 4.74 27.15
CA ASN A 66 17.33 3.56 28.07
C ASN A 66 15.95 3.27 28.72
N GLU A 67 14.99 4.19 28.68
CA GLU A 67 13.63 4.04 29.15
C GLU A 67 12.70 3.90 27.95
N LYS A 68 11.96 2.79 27.89
CA LYS A 68 10.97 2.57 26.85
C LYS A 68 9.70 3.31 27.22
N ILE A 69 9.57 4.54 26.76
CA ILE A 69 8.30 5.27 26.79
C ILE A 69 7.54 4.91 25.51
N GLY A 70 6.38 4.27 25.69
CA GLY A 70 5.46 3.95 24.61
C GLY A 70 4.36 5.00 24.50
N ILE A 71 3.91 5.26 23.28
CA ILE A 71 2.80 6.17 22.99
C ILE A 71 1.80 5.48 22.08
N CYS A 72 0.51 5.63 22.36
CA CYS A 72 -0.54 5.05 21.53
C CYS A 72 -0.57 5.69 20.15
N ASN A 73 -0.26 4.89 19.13
CA ASN A 73 -0.18 5.34 17.76
C ASN A 73 -1.57 5.55 17.17
N VAL A 74 -1.76 6.62 16.40
CA VAL A 74 -3.03 6.90 15.73
C VAL A 74 -2.76 7.04 14.25
N TYR A 75 -3.59 6.42 13.44
CA TYR A 75 -3.59 6.60 12.00
C TYR A 75 -4.98 6.38 11.44
N MET A 76 -5.60 7.48 11.05
CA MET A 76 -7.02 7.54 10.72
C MET A 76 -7.22 8.33 9.46
N PHE A 77 -8.08 7.84 8.58
CA PHE A 77 -8.55 8.59 7.43
C PHE A 77 -9.87 9.24 7.78
N CYS A 78 -9.95 10.54 7.66
CA CYS A 78 -11.11 11.30 8.07
C CYS A 78 -11.59 12.18 6.93
N HIS A 79 -12.90 12.39 6.86
CA HIS A 79 -13.46 13.53 6.18
C HIS A 79 -13.83 14.62 7.19
N LYS A 80 -13.88 15.87 6.74
CA LYS A 80 -14.36 16.99 7.58
C LYS A 80 -15.77 16.74 8.11
N LYS A 81 -16.60 16.05 7.33
CA LYS A 81 -17.94 15.59 7.67
C LYS A 81 -17.96 14.06 7.63
N GLY A 82 -18.26 13.46 8.77
CA GLY A 82 -18.42 12.01 8.89
C GLY A 82 -17.47 11.37 9.89
N ASN A 83 -17.51 10.05 9.92
CA ASN A 83 -16.64 9.26 10.77
C ASN A 83 -15.35 8.92 10.05
N CYS A 84 -14.28 8.77 10.82
CA CYS A 84 -12.99 8.32 10.34
C CYS A 84 -12.96 6.81 10.12
N LEU A 85 -12.09 6.38 9.23
CA LEU A 85 -11.74 4.99 8.99
C LEU A 85 -10.39 4.69 9.65
N LYS A 86 -10.32 3.55 10.32
CA LYS A 86 -9.10 3.06 10.95
C LYS A 86 -8.41 2.07 10.01
N LEU A 87 -7.09 2.21 9.85
CA LEU A 87 -6.27 1.22 9.15
C LEU A 87 -5.91 0.07 10.10
N SER A 88 -6.22 -1.18 9.74
CA SER A 88 -5.81 -2.33 10.54
C SER A 88 -4.28 -2.51 10.53
N LEU A 89 -3.76 -2.95 11.68
CA LEU A 89 -2.39 -2.82 12.18
C LEU A 89 -1.31 -3.68 11.50
N GLY A 90 -1.53 -4.19 10.28
CA GLY A 90 -0.60 -5.13 9.67
C GLY A 90 0.80 -4.57 9.35
N GLU A 91 0.97 -3.25 9.13
CA GLU A 91 2.17 -2.76 8.41
C GLU A 91 2.72 -1.37 8.83
N PHE A 92 2.59 -0.94 10.09
CA PHE A 92 3.28 0.31 10.52
C PHE A 92 4.81 0.26 10.34
N GLU A 93 5.43 -0.91 10.45
CA GLU A 93 6.89 -1.03 10.29
C GLU A 93 7.38 -0.79 8.86
N LYS A 94 6.50 -0.79 7.85
CA LYS A 94 6.85 -0.49 6.44
C LYS A 94 6.38 0.88 5.96
N GLU A 95 5.72 1.65 6.79
CA GLU A 95 5.16 2.97 6.44
C GLU A 95 6.24 3.99 6.02
N TYR A 96 7.50 3.80 6.45
CA TYR A 96 8.65 4.57 5.95
C TYR A 96 9.03 4.27 4.50
N GLU A 97 8.71 3.09 3.98
CA GLU A 97 8.96 2.69 2.58
C GLU A 97 7.82 3.06 1.64
N TYR A 98 6.58 3.04 2.14
CA TYR A 98 5.38 3.21 1.33
C TYR A 98 4.55 4.37 1.84
N ARG A 99 5.09 5.60 1.82
CA ARG A 99 4.27 6.82 1.93
C ARG A 99 3.40 6.97 0.67
N TRP A 100 2.41 6.07 0.57
CA TRP A 100 1.18 6.05 -0.23
C TRP A 100 1.32 5.90 -1.76
N PRO A 101 0.25 5.51 -2.52
CA PRO A 101 -1.17 5.35 -2.13
C PRO A 101 -1.92 4.21 -2.88
N TYR A 102 -2.04 2.97 -2.40
CA TYR A 102 -2.90 1.99 -3.11
C TYR A 102 -3.55 1.00 -2.15
N TYR A 103 -4.73 1.36 -1.66
CA TYR A 103 -5.54 0.44 -0.91
C TYR A 103 -6.83 0.19 -1.68
N LYS A 104 -6.83 -0.81 -2.55
CA LYS A 104 -8.04 -1.61 -2.78
C LYS A 104 -8.12 -2.56 -1.59
N THR A 105 -8.81 -2.16 -0.53
CA THR A 105 -9.00 -3.07 0.60
C THR A 105 -10.21 -3.94 0.33
N GLU A 106 -10.00 -5.25 0.27
CA GLU A 106 -11.04 -6.23 0.57
C GLU A 106 -11.20 -6.26 2.11
N SER A 107 -11.81 -5.22 2.68
CA SER A 107 -11.97 -5.09 4.13
C SER A 107 -13.28 -5.73 4.62
N TYR A 108 -13.29 -6.19 5.88
CA TYR A 108 -14.41 -6.85 6.56
C TYR A 108 -15.71 -6.03 6.63
N ASP A 109 -15.62 -4.68 6.70
CA ASP A 109 -16.80 -3.80 6.83
C ASP A 109 -17.07 -2.90 5.62
N ILE A 110 -16.07 -2.77 4.73
CA ILE A 110 -16.14 -1.94 3.53
C ILE A 110 -15.45 -2.70 2.40
N LEU A 111 -16.26 -3.43 1.64
CA LEU A 111 -15.82 -4.03 0.38
C LEU A 111 -15.67 -2.90 -0.65
N GLU A 112 -14.50 -2.84 -1.29
CA GLU A 112 -14.25 -2.02 -2.49
C GLU A 112 -14.44 -0.50 -2.30
N LEU A 113 -13.68 0.07 -1.36
CA LEU A 113 -13.53 1.52 -1.22
C LEU A 113 -12.23 2.01 -1.85
N PHE A 114 -12.34 2.95 -2.79
CA PHE A 114 -11.22 3.67 -3.36
C PHE A 114 -10.85 4.86 -2.47
N MET A 115 -9.70 4.77 -1.82
CA MET A 115 -9.16 5.85 -0.98
C MET A 115 -8.56 7.00 -1.78
N ASN A 116 -8.23 6.75 -3.05
CA ASN A 116 -7.69 7.77 -3.94
C ASN A 116 -8.84 8.46 -4.66
N SER A 117 -8.98 9.75 -4.37
CA SER A 117 -9.85 10.65 -5.09
C SER A 117 -9.01 11.53 -6.00
N CYS A 118 -9.46 11.71 -7.23
CA CYS A 118 -8.76 12.41 -8.29
C CYS A 118 -9.40 13.77 -8.53
N ASN A 119 -8.58 14.81 -8.63
CA ASN A 119 -9.10 16.10 -9.07
C ASN A 119 -9.14 16.15 -10.60
N SER A 120 -10.13 15.45 -11.17
CA SER A 120 -10.32 15.28 -12.62
C SER A 120 -10.38 16.61 -13.37
N LYS A 121 -10.98 17.65 -12.77
CA LYS A 121 -11.09 18.99 -13.35
C LYS A 121 -9.72 19.56 -13.68
N TYR A 122 -8.73 19.37 -12.82
CA TYR A 122 -7.36 19.82 -13.07
C TYR A 122 -6.60 18.89 -14.02
N LEU A 123 -6.82 17.58 -13.94
CA LEU A 123 -6.22 16.64 -14.89
C LEU A 123 -6.66 16.92 -16.34
N SER A 124 -7.94 17.26 -16.53
CA SER A 124 -8.49 17.53 -17.85
C SER A 124 -7.94 18.79 -18.52
N SER A 125 -7.46 19.78 -17.77
CA SER A 125 -6.83 20.97 -18.36
C SER A 125 -5.41 20.69 -18.87
N GLU A 126 -4.62 19.90 -18.14
CA GLU A 126 -3.26 19.50 -18.55
C GLU A 126 -3.28 18.53 -19.74
N VAL A 127 -4.21 17.55 -19.72
CA VAL A 127 -4.39 16.56 -20.80
C VAL A 127 -4.78 17.21 -22.13
N ASN A 128 -5.36 18.41 -22.12
CA ASN A 128 -5.72 19.13 -23.33
C ASN A 128 -4.60 20.04 -23.87
N ASP A 129 -3.67 20.49 -23.02
CA ASP A 129 -2.56 21.38 -23.41
C ASP A 129 -1.35 20.59 -23.96
N GLU A 130 -1.12 19.38 -23.46
CA GLU A 130 -0.25 18.41 -24.11
C GLU A 130 -1.10 17.52 -25.02
N ASN A 131 -0.60 17.10 -26.20
CA ASN A 131 -1.36 16.30 -27.18
C ASN A 131 -1.66 14.85 -26.70
N ILE A 132 -2.19 14.68 -25.50
CA ILE A 132 -2.70 13.43 -24.99
C ILE A 132 -4.07 13.24 -25.62
N LYS A 133 -4.09 12.67 -26.84
CA LYS A 133 -5.35 12.24 -27.44
C LYS A 133 -6.04 11.32 -26.43
N PRO A 134 -7.29 11.61 -26.02
CA PRO A 134 -8.03 10.72 -25.16
C PRO A 134 -8.02 9.32 -25.80
N LEU A 135 -7.71 8.32 -24.99
CA LEU A 135 -7.80 6.91 -25.33
C LEU A 135 -9.28 6.61 -25.61
N PHE A 136 -9.71 6.88 -26.85
CA PHE A 136 -10.93 6.29 -27.35
C PHE A 136 -10.65 4.80 -27.48
N ILE A 137 -11.30 4.03 -26.61
CA ILE A 137 -11.44 2.59 -26.78
C ILE A 137 -12.29 2.44 -28.05
N ASP A 138 -11.63 2.19 -29.19
CA ASP A 138 -12.33 1.71 -30.37
C ASP A 138 -12.97 0.37 -30.03
N ASN A 139 -14.15 0.09 -30.60
CA ASN A 139 -14.99 -1.08 -30.31
C ASN A 139 -14.30 -2.45 -30.53
N ASP A 140 -13.04 -2.48 -30.97
CA ASP A 140 -12.28 -3.69 -31.28
C ASP A 140 -11.43 -4.24 -30.12
N ASN A 141 -11.59 -3.73 -28.88
CA ASN A 141 -10.93 -4.27 -27.66
C ASN A 141 -9.39 -4.34 -27.72
N THR A 142 -8.73 -3.71 -28.68
CA THR A 142 -7.26 -3.64 -28.73
C THR A 142 -6.79 -2.44 -27.93
N VAL A 143 -6.41 -2.67 -26.67
CA VAL A 143 -5.68 -1.70 -25.86
C VAL A 143 -4.27 -1.58 -26.44
N GLU A 144 -4.04 -0.58 -27.29
CA GLU A 144 -2.67 -0.18 -27.60
C GLU A 144 -2.11 0.54 -26.37
N GLU A 145 -1.19 -0.13 -25.68
CA GLU A 145 -0.44 0.38 -24.55
C GLU A 145 0.51 1.48 -25.03
N TYR A 146 0.05 2.73 -25.05
CA TYR A 146 0.92 3.87 -25.30
C TYR A 146 1.71 4.18 -24.03
N LEU A 147 2.96 3.70 -24.01
CA LEU A 147 3.96 4.09 -23.01
C LEU A 147 4.27 5.58 -23.21
N TYR A 148 3.93 6.41 -22.22
CA TYR A 148 4.33 7.82 -22.18
C TYR A 148 5.86 7.90 -22.10
N THR A 149 6.53 8.14 -23.22
CA THR A 149 7.99 8.34 -23.28
C THR A 149 8.31 9.79 -23.63
N ASP A 150 7.81 10.75 -22.87
CA ASP A 150 8.49 12.05 -22.87
C ASP A 150 9.68 11.98 -21.94
N THR A 151 10.85 11.71 -22.52
CA THR A 151 12.13 11.62 -21.82
C THR A 151 12.73 12.98 -21.49
N ASN A 152 12.12 14.08 -21.94
CA ASN A 152 12.76 15.40 -21.91
C ASN A 152 12.24 16.34 -20.82
N ASN A 153 11.04 16.11 -20.25
CA ASN A 153 10.57 16.83 -19.07
C ASN A 153 10.82 16.00 -17.80
N LYS A 154 12.00 16.24 -17.22
CA LYS A 154 12.59 15.40 -16.17
C LYS A 154 11.97 15.56 -14.77
N ASP A 155 11.00 16.45 -14.57
CA ASP A 155 10.63 16.87 -13.22
C ASP A 155 9.15 16.76 -12.83
N ASP A 156 8.20 16.54 -13.76
CA ASP A 156 6.79 16.77 -13.41
C ASP A 156 6.04 15.52 -12.95
N TYR A 157 6.37 15.15 -11.70
CA TYR A 157 5.50 14.60 -10.68
C TYR A 157 4.79 13.26 -10.92
N GLY A 158 5.04 12.31 -10.01
CA GLY A 158 4.12 11.21 -9.67
C GLY A 158 2.72 11.64 -9.13
N ILE A 159 2.24 12.85 -9.46
CA ILE A 159 0.84 13.30 -9.34
C ILE A 159 -0.07 12.37 -10.12
N TYR A 160 0.37 11.93 -11.29
CA TYR A 160 -0.46 11.18 -12.23
C TYR A 160 -0.64 9.72 -11.85
N GLU A 161 0.33 9.07 -11.20
CA GLU A 161 0.34 7.61 -11.08
C GLU A 161 -0.94 7.06 -10.42
N SER A 162 -1.51 7.77 -9.44
CA SER A 162 -2.75 7.34 -8.75
C SER A 162 -4.01 7.43 -9.62
N CYS A 163 -4.22 8.56 -10.29
CA CYS A 163 -5.38 8.78 -11.16
C CYS A 163 -5.24 8.06 -12.50
N TYR A 164 -4.03 8.07 -13.03
CA TYR A 164 -3.65 7.34 -14.23
C TYR A 164 -3.83 5.83 -14.04
N ASN A 165 -3.43 5.26 -12.89
CA ASN A 165 -3.67 3.84 -12.64
C ASN A 165 -5.16 3.52 -12.53
N GLN A 166 -6.02 4.38 -11.95
CA GLN A 166 -7.48 4.15 -11.98
C GLN A 166 -8.00 4.14 -13.42
N ILE A 167 -7.57 5.12 -14.22
CA ILE A 167 -7.97 5.27 -15.63
C ILE A 167 -7.49 4.08 -16.47
N ILE A 168 -6.23 3.64 -16.31
CA ILE A 168 -5.62 2.60 -17.16
C ILE A 168 -5.93 1.19 -16.69
N ARG A 169 -5.92 0.93 -15.37
CA ARG A 169 -6.18 -0.42 -14.83
C ARG A 169 -7.66 -0.76 -14.81
N GLY A 170 -8.53 0.16 -15.23
CA GLY A 170 -9.98 -0.05 -15.24
C GLY A 170 -10.57 -0.16 -13.84
N GLU A 171 -9.85 0.33 -12.82
CA GLU A 171 -10.38 0.44 -11.46
C GLU A 171 -11.41 1.57 -11.47
N THR A 172 -12.65 1.18 -11.71
CA THR A 172 -13.77 2.09 -11.92
C THR A 172 -14.70 2.04 -10.72
N CYS A 173 -15.15 3.20 -10.25
CA CYS A 173 -16.22 3.25 -9.27
C CYS A 173 -17.57 2.96 -9.96
N GLU A 174 -18.40 2.12 -9.33
CA GLU A 174 -19.75 1.86 -9.85
C GLU A 174 -20.76 2.85 -9.29
N ASN A 175 -20.51 3.32 -8.06
CA ASN A 175 -21.38 4.25 -7.34
C ASN A 175 -20.56 5.17 -6.43
N ASN A 176 -21.19 6.24 -5.96
CA ASN A 176 -20.58 7.21 -5.03
C ASN A 176 -20.01 6.54 -3.77
N SER A 177 -20.67 5.52 -3.22
CA SER A 177 -20.20 4.83 -2.02
C SER A 177 -18.93 3.98 -2.22
N ASN A 178 -18.54 3.68 -3.46
CA ASN A 178 -17.23 3.09 -3.75
C ASN A 178 -16.08 4.09 -3.59
N CYS A 179 -16.38 5.39 -3.54
CA CYS A 179 -15.37 6.44 -3.41
C CYS A 179 -15.31 6.94 -1.97
N PHE A 180 -14.11 7.09 -1.42
CA PHE A 180 -13.94 7.67 -0.09
C PHE A 180 -14.58 9.06 0.01
N SER A 181 -14.35 9.91 -1.00
CA SER A 181 -14.99 11.22 -1.17
C SER A 181 -16.51 11.19 -1.33
N ASN A 182 -17.11 10.02 -1.53
CA ASN A 182 -18.51 9.83 -1.89
C ASN A 182 -18.90 10.51 -3.23
N ILE A 183 -17.95 10.71 -4.14
CA ILE A 183 -18.17 11.25 -5.48
C ILE A 183 -17.55 10.30 -6.51
N CYS A 184 -18.41 9.65 -7.29
CA CYS A 184 -18.04 8.87 -8.48
C CYS A 184 -18.56 9.61 -9.71
N ASN A 185 -17.67 10.02 -10.62
CA ASN A 185 -18.08 10.79 -11.79
C ASN A 185 -18.60 9.89 -12.92
N GLU A 186 -19.06 10.52 -14.01
CA GLU A 186 -19.60 9.83 -15.19
C GLU A 186 -18.56 8.94 -15.90
N ASN A 187 -17.27 9.26 -15.74
CA ASN A 187 -16.15 8.46 -16.26
C ASN A 187 -15.75 7.33 -15.30
N LYS A 188 -16.54 7.09 -14.24
CA LYS A 188 -16.29 6.09 -13.20
C LYS A 188 -14.96 6.28 -12.45
N ILE A 189 -14.56 7.53 -12.25
CA ILE A 189 -13.38 7.91 -11.47
C ILE A 189 -13.87 8.54 -10.15
N CYS A 190 -13.23 8.17 -9.04
CA CYS A 190 -13.50 8.80 -7.76
C CYS A 190 -12.94 10.22 -7.74
N GLU A 191 -13.76 11.23 -7.47
CA GLU A 191 -13.34 12.63 -7.48
C GLU A 191 -13.19 13.22 -6.09
N VAL A 192 -12.29 14.18 -5.90
CA VAL A 192 -12.15 14.88 -4.61
C VAL A 192 -13.39 15.72 -4.31
N ASP A 193 -13.89 15.66 -3.06
CA ASP A 193 -14.95 16.56 -2.61
C ASP A 193 -14.34 17.81 -1.98
N THR A 194 -14.29 18.90 -2.75
CA THR A 194 -13.78 20.19 -2.27
C THR A 194 -14.54 20.75 -1.06
N ASN A 195 -15.78 20.33 -0.83
CA ASN A 195 -16.57 20.74 0.34
C ASN A 195 -16.34 19.83 1.55
N ASN A 196 -15.72 18.67 1.34
CA ASN A 196 -15.51 17.63 2.33
C ASN A 196 -14.15 16.94 2.15
N GLN A 197 -13.09 17.73 2.25
CA GLN A 197 -11.71 17.26 2.05
C GLN A 197 -11.36 16.09 2.96
N ALA A 198 -10.49 15.23 2.44
CA ALA A 198 -9.94 14.08 3.13
C ALA A 198 -8.65 14.40 3.89
N TYR A 199 -8.51 13.83 5.08
CA TYR A 199 -7.39 14.04 5.99
C TYR A 199 -6.86 12.69 6.49
N VAL A 200 -5.58 12.66 6.83
CA VAL A 200 -4.96 11.61 7.63
C VAL A 200 -4.56 12.19 8.98
N CYS A 201 -5.19 11.70 10.04
CA CYS A 201 -4.83 12.02 11.41
C CYS A 201 -3.78 11.04 11.92
N THR A 202 -2.59 11.55 12.22
CA THR A 202 -1.44 10.76 12.65
C THR A 202 -0.72 11.38 13.85
N LEU A 203 0.10 10.58 14.52
CA LEU A 203 1.01 11.05 15.56
C LEU A 203 2.13 11.91 14.93
N ALA A 204 2.24 13.16 15.36
CA ALA A 204 3.25 14.11 14.92
C ALA A 204 4.23 14.43 16.05
N PHE A 205 5.51 14.55 15.67
CA PHE A 205 6.62 14.88 16.55
C PHE A 205 6.99 16.36 16.39
N ASN A 206 6.98 17.10 17.49
CA ASN A 206 7.50 18.47 17.51
C ASN A 206 9.00 18.46 17.86
N GLU A 207 9.73 19.50 17.44
CA GLU A 207 11.17 19.65 17.72
C GLU A 207 11.51 19.60 19.22
N ASN A 208 10.56 19.97 20.08
CA ASN A 208 10.69 19.95 21.54
C ASN A 208 10.53 18.54 22.15
N GLY A 209 10.34 17.49 21.36
CA GLY A 209 10.05 16.13 21.84
C GLY A 209 8.61 15.93 22.32
N ASN A 210 7.77 16.96 22.23
CA ASN A 210 6.34 16.85 22.50
C ASN A 210 5.62 16.18 21.32
N HIS A 211 4.66 15.34 21.67
CA HIS A 211 3.84 14.63 20.72
C HIS A 211 2.51 15.37 20.58
N SER A 212 1.93 15.36 19.38
CA SER A 212 0.59 15.87 19.13
C SER A 212 -0.06 15.05 18.02
N ILE A 213 -1.38 14.92 18.03
CA ILE A 213 -2.10 14.36 16.89
C ILE A 213 -2.32 15.48 15.88
N ARG A 214 -1.96 15.25 14.62
CA ARG A 214 -2.20 16.19 13.52
C ARG A 214 -2.98 15.52 12.41
N CYS A 215 -4.01 16.19 11.94
CA CYS A 215 -4.78 15.81 10.77
C CYS A 215 -4.31 16.64 9.59
N LEU A 216 -3.69 15.99 8.61
CA LEU A 216 -3.13 16.64 7.42
C LEU A 216 -3.86 16.17 6.17
N LEU A 217 -3.97 17.02 5.16
CA LEU A 217 -4.63 16.74 3.90
C LEU A 217 -4.01 15.52 3.20
N MET A 218 -4.87 14.67 2.64
CA MET A 218 -4.49 13.55 1.80
C MET A 218 -3.90 14.03 0.46
N ASN A 219 -3.22 13.13 -0.27
CA ASN A 219 -2.78 13.45 -1.63
C ASN A 219 -3.98 13.81 -2.53
N GLN A 220 -3.75 14.67 -3.53
CA GLN A 220 -4.73 15.22 -4.47
C GLN A 220 -5.76 16.22 -3.88
N GLU A 221 -5.77 16.40 -2.56
CA GLU A 221 -6.58 17.44 -1.91
C GLU A 221 -6.01 18.83 -2.17
N ILE A 222 -6.90 19.82 -2.27
CA ILE A 222 -6.52 21.22 -2.48
C ILE A 222 -5.80 21.76 -1.24
N CYS A 223 -4.64 22.36 -1.44
CA CYS A 223 -3.79 22.95 -0.40
C CYS A 223 -3.29 24.34 -0.78
N GLU A 224 -2.96 25.14 0.23
CA GLU A 224 -2.29 26.44 0.05
C GLU A 224 -0.82 26.38 0.46
N LYS A 225 -0.48 25.47 1.39
CA LYS A 225 0.86 25.39 1.99
C LYS A 225 1.32 23.95 2.13
N ASN A 226 2.64 23.77 2.04
CA ASN A 226 3.29 22.46 2.20
C ASN A 226 2.89 21.75 3.49
N ASN A 227 2.84 22.48 4.61
CA ASN A 227 2.58 21.91 5.93
C ASN A 227 1.11 21.51 6.17
N GLU A 228 0.21 21.78 5.22
CA GLU A 228 -1.17 21.28 5.24
C GLU A 228 -1.25 19.84 4.75
N CYS A 229 -0.30 19.41 3.92
CA CYS A 229 -0.27 18.08 3.29
C CYS A 229 0.44 17.04 4.17
N LEU A 230 -0.06 15.81 4.19
CA LEU A 230 0.58 14.69 4.90
C LEU A 230 2.03 14.45 4.43
N SER A 231 2.27 14.63 3.14
CA SER A 231 3.60 14.52 2.53
C SER A 231 4.54 15.69 2.86
N ASN A 232 4.01 16.78 3.43
CA ASN A 232 4.64 18.09 3.54
C ASN A 232 5.01 18.72 2.19
N ILE A 233 4.26 18.40 1.12
CA ILE A 233 4.45 18.96 -0.22
C ILE A 233 3.09 19.33 -0.81
N CYS A 234 2.91 20.63 -1.03
CA CYS A 234 1.83 21.22 -1.80
C CYS A 234 2.41 21.69 -3.12
N ASP A 235 1.91 21.14 -4.23
CA ASP A 235 2.34 21.58 -5.55
C ASP A 235 1.86 23.02 -5.78
N SER A 236 2.78 23.94 -6.09
CA SER A 236 2.45 25.36 -6.23
C SER A 236 1.68 25.68 -7.51
N ASN A 237 1.84 24.88 -8.56
CA ASN A 237 1.20 25.10 -9.85
C ASN A 237 -0.27 24.66 -9.76
N TYR A 238 -0.50 23.48 -9.17
CA TYR A 238 -1.82 22.86 -9.12
C TYR A 238 -2.55 23.08 -7.79
N ARG A 239 -1.85 23.55 -6.76
CA ARG A 239 -2.39 23.74 -5.39
C ARG A 239 -3.01 22.47 -4.82
N ILE A 240 -2.34 21.34 -5.04
CA ILE A 240 -2.76 20.02 -4.52
C ILE A 240 -1.65 19.35 -3.73
N CYS A 241 -2.02 18.53 -2.77
CA CYS A 241 -1.06 17.73 -2.01
C CYS A 241 -0.51 16.59 -2.85
N VAL A 242 0.81 16.40 -2.84
CA VAL A 242 1.48 15.38 -3.67
C VAL A 242 2.35 14.48 -2.83
N SER A 243 2.50 13.20 -3.20
CA SER A 243 3.33 12.26 -2.44
C SER A 243 4.79 12.70 -2.44
N LYS A 244 5.51 12.49 -1.33
CA LYS A 244 6.96 12.75 -1.24
C LYS A 244 7.77 11.87 -2.19
N ASP A 245 7.29 10.66 -2.47
CA ASP A 245 7.94 9.71 -3.36
C ASP A 245 7.66 9.99 -4.84
N SER A 246 6.76 10.93 -5.15
CA SER A 246 6.50 11.39 -6.52
C SER A 246 7.72 12.02 -7.19
N LYS A 247 8.70 12.47 -6.40
CA LYS A 247 9.96 13.06 -6.88
C LYS A 247 11.11 12.05 -7.00
N LYS A 248 10.95 10.82 -6.50
CA LYS A 248 12.02 9.82 -6.58
C LYS A 248 12.06 9.22 -7.97
N THR A 249 13.23 9.28 -8.59
CA THR A 249 13.51 8.60 -9.86
C THR A 249 13.33 7.08 -9.72
N PHE A 250 13.07 6.39 -10.84
CA PHE A 250 12.99 4.93 -10.85
C PHE A 250 14.22 4.27 -10.20
N PHE A 251 15.42 4.82 -10.44
CA PHE A 251 16.66 4.32 -9.84
C PHE A 251 16.70 4.49 -8.32
N GLU A 252 16.17 5.59 -7.77
CA GLU A 252 16.08 5.79 -6.33
C GLU A 252 15.04 4.86 -5.69
N LYS A 253 13.89 4.66 -6.35
CA LYS A 253 12.88 3.67 -5.92
C LYS A 253 13.47 2.25 -5.92
N ALA A 254 14.13 1.86 -7.02
CA ALA A 254 14.78 0.56 -7.15
C ALA A 254 15.90 0.38 -6.13
N SER A 255 16.76 1.39 -5.94
CA SER A 255 17.86 1.35 -4.97
C SER A 255 17.33 1.17 -3.54
N THR A 256 16.27 1.90 -3.17
CA THR A 256 15.62 1.75 -1.86
C THR A 256 15.06 0.34 -1.68
N PHE A 257 14.34 -0.18 -2.69
CA PHE A 257 13.80 -1.54 -2.68
C PHE A 257 14.88 -2.60 -2.53
N PHE A 258 15.96 -2.52 -3.32
CA PHE A 258 17.06 -3.47 -3.25
C PHE A 258 17.79 -3.42 -1.92
N ASN A 259 18.08 -2.22 -1.40
CA ASN A 259 18.76 -2.09 -0.11
C ASN A 259 17.96 -2.70 1.04
N ASN A 260 16.64 -2.50 1.04
CA ASN A 260 15.79 -2.99 2.12
C ASN A 260 15.53 -4.50 2.02
N ASN A 261 15.52 -5.05 0.80
CA ASN A 261 15.24 -6.46 0.55
C ASN A 261 16.48 -7.33 0.28
N ILE A 262 17.70 -6.77 0.28
CA ILE A 262 18.93 -7.48 -0.12
C ILE A 262 19.14 -8.77 0.66
N LYS A 263 18.85 -8.77 1.97
CA LYS A 263 19.02 -9.95 2.84
C LYS A 263 18.04 -11.07 2.46
N ILE A 264 16.77 -10.71 2.25
CA ILE A 264 15.71 -11.66 1.86
C ILE A 264 15.99 -12.21 0.47
N LEU A 265 16.35 -11.36 -0.48
CA LEU A 265 16.72 -11.76 -1.84
C LEU A 265 17.91 -12.72 -1.83
N THR A 266 18.93 -12.43 -1.03
CA THR A 266 20.12 -13.29 -0.88
C THR A 266 19.75 -14.66 -0.31
N ILE A 267 18.98 -14.71 0.78
CA ILE A 267 18.52 -15.98 1.37
C ILE A 267 17.67 -16.78 0.38
N THR A 268 16.75 -16.12 -0.32
CA THR A 268 15.87 -16.74 -1.31
C THR A 268 16.67 -17.33 -2.47
N PHE A 269 17.66 -16.59 -2.97
CA PHE A 269 18.56 -17.03 -4.03
C PHE A 269 19.34 -18.29 -3.63
N PHE A 270 19.94 -18.31 -2.44
CA PHE A 270 20.65 -19.50 -1.95
C PHE A 270 19.72 -20.68 -1.67
N GLY A 271 18.50 -20.43 -1.21
CA GLY A 271 17.48 -21.46 -1.02
C GLY A 271 17.10 -22.13 -2.34
N ILE A 272 16.80 -21.35 -3.37
CA ILE A 272 16.51 -21.86 -4.72
C ILE A 272 17.71 -22.63 -5.27
N PHE A 273 18.92 -22.09 -5.13
CA PHE A 273 20.15 -22.76 -5.58
C PHE A 273 20.36 -24.12 -4.89
N PHE A 274 20.10 -24.21 -3.58
CA PHE A 274 20.25 -25.47 -2.86
C PHE A 274 19.21 -26.51 -3.30
N ILE A 275 17.96 -26.09 -3.52
CA ILE A 275 16.88 -26.93 -4.02
C ILE A 275 17.21 -27.45 -5.44
N THR A 276 17.68 -26.59 -6.34
CA THR A 276 18.05 -27.01 -7.71
C THR A 276 19.23 -27.99 -7.69
N CYS A 277 20.22 -27.80 -6.80
CA CYS A 277 21.29 -28.78 -6.60
C CYS A 277 20.78 -30.14 -6.12
N ILE A 278 19.82 -30.17 -5.18
CA ILE A 278 19.21 -31.43 -4.71
C ILE A 278 18.46 -32.12 -5.85
N ILE A 279 17.61 -31.39 -6.57
CA ILE A 279 16.83 -31.93 -7.70
C ILE A 279 17.78 -32.51 -8.75
N PHE A 280 18.85 -31.79 -9.10
CA PHE A 280 19.84 -32.26 -10.06
C PHE A 280 20.54 -33.54 -9.60
N ARG A 281 20.90 -33.63 -8.32
CA ARG A 281 21.49 -34.87 -7.75
C ARG A 281 20.52 -36.04 -7.79
N ILE A 282 19.25 -35.82 -7.45
CA ILE A 282 18.21 -36.87 -7.53
C ILE A 282 18.03 -37.31 -8.98
N TYR A 283 17.91 -36.37 -9.91
CA TYR A 283 17.78 -36.65 -11.34
C TYR A 283 18.95 -37.48 -11.86
N HIS A 284 20.18 -37.09 -11.50
CA HIS A 284 21.39 -37.84 -11.87
C HIS A 284 21.45 -39.25 -11.25
N LEU A 285 20.99 -39.43 -10.01
CA LEU A 285 20.90 -40.75 -9.38
C LEU A 285 19.88 -41.64 -10.08
N VAL A 286 18.72 -41.09 -10.47
CA VAL A 286 17.66 -41.81 -11.18
C VAL A 286 18.06 -42.13 -12.62
N SER A 287 18.72 -41.22 -13.34
CA SER A 287 19.19 -41.47 -14.71
C SER A 287 20.28 -42.54 -14.75
N ASN A 288 21.11 -42.62 -13.70
CA ASN A 288 22.21 -43.58 -13.62
C ASN A 288 21.83 -44.91 -12.96
N SER A 289 20.68 -45.01 -12.29
CA SER A 289 20.11 -46.31 -11.94
C SER A 289 19.64 -46.99 -13.23
N LYS A 290 20.58 -47.72 -13.85
CA LYS A 290 20.39 -48.54 -15.05
C LYS A 290 19.09 -49.33 -14.97
N GLU A 291 18.43 -49.50 -16.12
CA GLU A 291 17.28 -50.37 -16.31
C GLU A 291 17.42 -51.65 -15.48
N ILE A 292 16.46 -51.89 -14.59
CA ILE A 292 16.31 -53.18 -13.95
C ILE A 292 15.97 -54.14 -15.09
N VAL A 293 17.00 -54.78 -15.66
CA VAL A 293 16.81 -55.90 -16.59
C VAL A 293 16.20 -57.01 -15.75
N LEU A 294 14.88 -57.13 -15.80
CA LEU A 294 14.17 -58.28 -15.26
C LEU A 294 14.67 -59.49 -16.04
N ALA A 295 15.55 -60.28 -15.41
CA ALA A 295 15.98 -61.54 -15.98
C ALA A 295 14.71 -62.39 -16.22
N PRO A 296 14.49 -62.93 -17.43
CA PRO A 296 13.38 -63.83 -17.66
C PRO A 296 13.55 -65.04 -16.73
N MET A 297 12.55 -65.32 -15.89
CA MET A 297 12.47 -66.60 -15.20
C MET A 297 12.09 -67.66 -16.23
N GLU A 298 13.00 -68.59 -16.50
CA GLU A 298 12.65 -69.84 -17.17
C GLU A 298 11.80 -70.67 -16.20
N TYR A 299 10.58 -70.98 -16.62
CA TYR A 299 9.65 -71.92 -15.97
C TYR A 299 9.77 -73.30 -16.59
#